data_AF-A0A7C6WBH6-F1
#
_entry.id   AF-A0A7C6WBH6-F1
#
_cell.length_a   1.000
_cell.length_b   1.000
_cell.length_c   1.000
_cell.angle_alpha   90.00
_cell.angle_beta   90.00
_cell.angle_gamma   90.00
#
_symmetry.space_group_name_H-M   'P 1'
#
loop_
_entity.id
_entity.type
_entity.pdbx_description
1 polymer ?
#
loop_
_entity_poly.entity_id
_entity_poly.type
_entity_poly.pdbx_seq_one_letter_code
_entity_poly.pdbx_strand_id
1 'polypeptide(L)'
;MTELTNLWGQVLKKLQRDLSKPSFETWLKPTQPITLVKNTLVIGVPNEFARDWLETRYASLLQEAVQDVLKLPLAIDFVIIDDQEGPRENTVKRETAKTFSAVQMPRENFTAPVLNPKYTFDTFVVGNSNRFAHAASLAVAEAPAKAY
;
A
#
# COMPACT_ATOMS: atom_id res chain seq x y z
N MET A 1 -23.25 -1.88 -12.01
CA MET A 1 -22.00 -2.52 -11.52
C MET A 1 -21.35 -3.43 -12.57
N THR A 2 -22.11 -4.14 -13.41
CA THR A 2 -21.59 -5.08 -14.43
C THR A 2 -20.75 -4.45 -15.55
N GLU A 3 -21.08 -3.24 -16.00
CA GLU A 3 -20.34 -2.54 -17.07
C GLU A 3 -18.86 -2.33 -16.71
N LEU A 4 -18.59 -1.95 -15.46
CA LEU A 4 -17.24 -1.67 -14.97
C LEU A 4 -16.38 -2.95 -14.91
N THR A 5 -16.96 -4.06 -14.45
CA THR A 5 -16.30 -5.36 -14.42
C THR A 5 -16.02 -5.88 -15.83
N ASN A 6 -16.95 -5.69 -16.77
CA ASN A 6 -16.75 -6.08 -18.17
C ASN A 6 -15.60 -5.29 -18.80
N LEU A 7 -15.60 -3.97 -18.58
CA LEU A 7 -14.55 -3.07 -19.06
C LEU A 7 -13.18 -3.46 -18.51
N TRP A 8 -13.09 -3.69 -17.21
CA TRP A 8 -11.84 -4.16 -16.59
C TRP A 8 -11.39 -5.50 -17.14
N GLY A 9 -12.32 -6.42 -17.41
CA GLY A 9 -12.02 -7.69 -18.08
C GLY A 9 -11.42 -7.52 -19.49
N GLN A 10 -11.84 -6.50 -20.24
CA GLN A 10 -11.24 -6.18 -21.55
C GLN A 10 -9.83 -5.61 -21.40
N VAL A 11 -9.64 -4.70 -20.45
CA VAL A 11 -8.32 -4.13 -20.11
C VAL A 11 -7.35 -5.22 -19.68
N LEU A 12 -7.78 -6.13 -18.80
CA LEU A 12 -6.99 -7.27 -18.35
C LEU A 12 -6.63 -8.22 -19.51
N LYS A 13 -7.57 -8.54 -20.41
CA LYS A 13 -7.28 -9.36 -21.60
C LYS A 13 -6.25 -8.73 -22.54
N LYS A 14 -6.26 -7.40 -22.66
CA LYS A 14 -5.26 -6.67 -23.45
C LYS A 14 -3.89 -6.77 -22.78
N LEU A 15 -3.82 -6.41 -21.50
CA LEU A 15 -2.58 -6.49 -20.69
C LEU A 15 -2.01 -7.91 -20.63
N GLN A 16 -2.86 -8.95 -20.64
CA GLN A 16 -2.41 -10.34 -20.67
C GLN A 16 -1.64 -10.70 -21.96
N ARG A 17 -1.86 -9.97 -23.06
CA ARG A 17 -1.12 -10.17 -24.32
C ARG A 17 0.23 -9.44 -24.29
N ASP A 18 0.29 -8.28 -23.66
CA ASP A 18 1.49 -7.46 -23.55
C ASP A 18 2.43 -7.93 -22.42
N LEU A 19 1.90 -8.64 -21.42
CA LEU A 19 2.65 -9.07 -20.24
C LEU A 19 2.89 -10.58 -20.20
N SER A 20 3.98 -10.98 -19.53
CA SER A 20 4.24 -12.38 -19.24
C SER A 20 3.20 -12.95 -18.26
N LYS A 21 2.83 -14.22 -18.43
CA LYS A 21 1.91 -14.96 -17.52
C LYS A 21 2.20 -14.73 -16.02
N PRO A 22 3.44 -14.93 -15.51
CA PRO A 22 3.71 -14.76 -14.09
C PRO A 22 3.54 -13.30 -13.60
N SER A 23 3.84 -12.31 -14.44
CA SER A 23 3.63 -10.90 -14.09
C SER A 23 2.15 -10.57 -13.96
N PHE A 24 1.34 -11.04 -14.92
CA PHE A 24 -0.10 -10.84 -14.92
C PHE A 24 -0.77 -11.52 -13.72
N GLU A 25 -0.41 -12.77 -13.43
CA GLU A 25 -1.02 -13.51 -12.32
C GLU A 25 -0.67 -12.93 -10.95
N THR A 26 0.53 -12.37 -10.80
CA THR A 26 0.97 -11.81 -9.51
C THR A 26 0.36 -10.43 -9.28
N TRP A 27 0.40 -9.55 -10.29
CA TRP A 27 0.12 -8.13 -10.08
C TRP A 27 -1.27 -7.68 -10.53
N LEU A 28 -1.83 -8.28 -11.59
CA LEU A 28 -3.08 -7.82 -12.20
C LEU A 28 -4.28 -8.71 -11.86
N LYS A 29 -4.09 -10.02 -11.71
CA LYS A 29 -5.16 -10.96 -11.34
C LYS A 29 -5.87 -10.64 -10.00
N PRO A 30 -5.18 -10.21 -8.93
CA PRO A 30 -5.86 -9.85 -7.68
C PRO A 30 -6.52 -8.47 -7.71
N THR A 31 -6.40 -7.72 -8.81
CA THR A 31 -6.94 -6.35 -8.90
C THR A 31 -8.39 -6.33 -9.36
N GLN A 32 -9.15 -5.38 -8.83
CA GLN A 32 -10.57 -5.27 -9.13
C GLN A 32 -10.97 -3.80 -9.33
N PRO A 33 -11.88 -3.49 -10.26
CA PRO A 33 -12.32 -2.12 -10.44
C PRO A 33 -13.34 -1.78 -9.34
N ILE A 34 -13.08 -0.75 -8.55
CA ILE A 34 -13.96 -0.34 -7.44
C ILE A 34 -15.01 0.62 -7.94
N THR A 35 -14.58 1.72 -8.55
CA THR A 35 -15.47 2.77 -9.02
C THR A 35 -14.82 3.61 -10.11
N LEU A 36 -15.64 4.32 -10.88
CA LEU A 36 -15.23 5.26 -11.91
C LEU A 36 -15.85 6.62 -11.56
N VAL A 37 -15.03 7.58 -11.14
CA VAL A 37 -15.51 8.90 -10.69
C VAL A 37 -14.91 10.00 -11.55
N LYS A 38 -15.77 10.80 -12.19
CA LYS A 38 -15.47 11.96 -13.07
C LYS A 38 -14.62 11.62 -14.30
N ASN A 39 -13.41 11.13 -14.11
CA ASN A 39 -12.51 10.61 -15.14
C ASN A 39 -11.34 9.81 -14.53
N THR A 40 -11.57 9.20 -13.36
CA THR A 40 -10.56 8.43 -12.62
C THR A 40 -11.10 7.04 -12.32
N LEU A 41 -10.42 6.00 -12.81
CA LEU A 41 -10.72 4.61 -12.49
C LEU A 41 -9.99 4.24 -11.21
N VAL A 42 -10.76 3.91 -10.19
CA VAL A 42 -10.25 3.44 -8.91
C VAL A 42 -10.13 1.93 -8.95
N ILE A 43 -8.92 1.43 -8.83
CA ILE A 43 -8.59 0.01 -8.84
C ILE A 43 -8.22 -0.44 -7.43
N GLY A 44 -8.90 -1.46 -6.97
CA GLY A 44 -8.61 -2.16 -5.75
C GLY A 44 -7.40 -3.07 -5.94
N VAL A 45 -6.40 -2.94 -5.06
CA VAL A 45 -5.20 -3.77 -4.99
C VAL A 45 -5.10 -4.44 -3.62
N PRO A 46 -4.51 -5.65 -3.52
CA PRO A 46 -4.50 -6.40 -2.26
C PRO A 46 -3.57 -5.84 -1.19
N ASN A 47 -2.49 -5.15 -1.58
CA ASN A 47 -1.50 -4.61 -0.64
C ASN A 47 -0.77 -3.38 -1.22
N GLU A 48 -0.01 -2.71 -0.36
CA GLU A 48 0.74 -1.50 -0.74
C GLU A 48 1.86 -1.78 -1.75
N PHE A 49 2.51 -2.94 -1.69
CA PHE A 49 3.53 -3.31 -2.68
C PHE A 49 2.96 -3.42 -4.09
N ALA A 50 1.79 -4.04 -4.22
CA ALA A 50 1.08 -4.14 -5.49
C ALA A 50 0.69 -2.74 -5.97
N ARG A 51 0.26 -1.86 -5.07
CA ARG A 51 0.02 -0.44 -5.38
C ARG A 51 1.26 0.21 -5.99
N ASP A 52 2.37 0.21 -5.25
CA ASP A 52 3.61 0.87 -5.63
C ASP A 52 4.20 0.29 -6.92
N TRP A 53 4.16 -1.04 -7.07
CA TRP A 53 4.62 -1.71 -8.28
C TRP A 53 3.76 -1.37 -9.49
N LEU A 54 2.42 -1.42 -9.34
CA LEU A 54 1.49 -1.06 -10.40
C LEU A 54 1.64 0.43 -10.76
N GLU A 55 1.83 1.31 -9.79
CA GLU A 55 1.99 2.75 -10.00
C GLU A 55 3.33 3.09 -10.67
N THR A 56 4.42 2.43 -10.27
CA THR A 56 5.77 2.74 -10.79
C THR A 56 6.03 2.08 -12.15
N ARG A 57 5.62 0.81 -12.32
CA ARG A 57 5.96 0.01 -13.51
C ARG A 57 4.84 -0.08 -14.51
N TYR A 58 3.60 -0.17 -14.04
CA TYR A 58 2.45 -0.45 -14.89
C TYR A 58 1.50 0.72 -15.07
N ALA A 59 1.71 1.89 -14.43
CA ALA A 59 0.79 3.01 -14.54
C ALA A 59 0.61 3.47 -15.98
N SER A 60 1.72 3.68 -16.70
CA SER A 60 1.67 4.09 -18.10
C SER A 60 0.99 3.05 -18.99
N LEU A 61 1.32 1.77 -18.79
CA LEU A 61 0.76 0.66 -19.56
C LEU A 61 -0.75 0.49 -19.30
N LEU A 62 -1.15 0.59 -18.04
CA LEU A 62 -2.54 0.56 -17.61
C LEU A 62 -3.30 1.75 -18.17
N GLN A 63 -2.72 2.95 -18.10
CA GLN A 63 -3.33 4.16 -18.64
C GLN A 63 -3.56 4.06 -20.14
N GLU A 64 -2.57 3.57 -20.90
CA GLU A 64 -2.68 3.35 -22.34
C GLU A 64 -3.72 2.26 -22.68
N ALA A 65 -3.73 1.15 -21.94
CA ALA A 65 -4.70 0.09 -22.12
C ALA A 65 -6.14 0.56 -21.85
N VAL A 66 -6.34 1.31 -20.77
CA VAL A 66 -7.64 1.89 -20.38
C VAL A 66 -8.07 2.95 -21.39
N GLN A 67 -7.16 3.83 -21.82
CA GLN A 67 -7.45 4.86 -22.81
C GLN A 67 -7.80 4.27 -24.17
N ASP A 68 -7.20 3.16 -24.59
CA ASP A 68 -7.55 2.53 -25.86
C ASP A 68 -8.95 1.87 -25.82
N VAL A 69 -9.33 1.30 -24.67
CA VAL A 69 -10.65 0.68 -24.48
C VAL A 69 -11.75 1.74 -24.35
N LEU A 70 -11.53 2.79 -23.57
CA LEU A 70 -12.51 3.86 -23.32
C LEU A 70 -12.47 5.00 -24.34
N LYS A 71 -11.42 5.09 -25.15
CA LYS A 71 -11.12 6.22 -26.07
C LYS A 71 -11.14 7.60 -25.38
N LEU A 72 -10.92 7.64 -24.06
CA LEU A 72 -10.96 8.84 -23.24
C LEU A 72 -9.69 8.93 -22.37
N PRO A 73 -9.17 10.14 -22.10
CA PRO A 73 -7.96 10.33 -21.28
C PRO A 73 -8.29 10.12 -19.80
N LEU A 74 -8.22 8.87 -19.34
CA LEU A 74 -8.57 8.50 -17.98
C LEU A 74 -7.34 8.53 -17.03
N ALA A 75 -7.55 8.96 -15.80
CA ALA A 75 -6.59 8.78 -14.72
C ALA A 75 -6.83 7.43 -14.01
N ILE A 76 -5.77 6.86 -13.45
CA ILE A 76 -5.84 5.62 -12.70
C ILE A 76 -5.40 5.90 -11.28
N ASP A 77 -6.23 5.47 -10.33
CA ASP A 77 -5.95 5.57 -8.91
C ASP A 77 -6.05 4.17 -8.29
N PHE A 78 -5.20 3.90 -7.31
CA PHE A 78 -5.12 2.58 -6.68
C PHE A 78 -5.45 2.69 -5.20
N VAL A 79 -6.46 1.92 -4.78
CA VAL A 79 -6.90 1.82 -3.38
C VAL A 79 -6.64 0.42 -2.86
N ILE A 80 -6.25 0.32 -1.61
CA ILE A 80 -6.03 -0.98 -0.97
C ILE A 80 -7.39 -1.51 -0.53
N ILE A 81 -7.81 -2.64 -1.10
CA ILE A 81 -8.97 -3.40 -0.62
C ILE A 81 -8.46 -4.40 0.39
N ASP A 82 -8.83 -4.16 1.65
CA ASP A 82 -8.45 -4.98 2.79
C ASP A 82 -9.22 -6.31 2.74
N ASP A 83 -8.75 -7.23 1.89
CA ASP A 83 -9.02 -8.66 2.01
C ASP A 83 -7.87 -9.23 2.86
N GLN A 84 -8.18 -9.58 4.10
CA GLN A 84 -7.25 -9.67 5.23
C GLN A 84 -6.00 -10.55 5.01
N GLU A 85 -4.89 -10.16 5.66
CA GLU A 85 -3.68 -10.95 6.02
C GLU A 85 -2.49 -11.02 5.03
N GLY A 86 -1.60 -10.03 5.11
CA GLY A 86 -0.20 -10.10 4.61
C GLY A 86 0.67 -8.92 5.14
N PRO A 87 1.98 -9.11 5.44
CA PRO A 87 2.76 -8.17 6.25
C PRO A 87 2.98 -6.83 5.56
N ARG A 88 2.65 -5.75 6.27
CA ARG A 88 2.84 -4.36 5.84
C ARG A 88 4.33 -4.01 5.94
N GLU A 89 5.01 -3.89 4.81
CA GLU A 89 6.29 -3.18 4.73
C GLU A 89 5.99 -1.72 4.43
N ASN A 90 6.24 -0.88 5.42
CA ASN A 90 6.27 0.56 5.28
C ASN A 90 7.54 0.97 4.54
N THR A 91 7.41 1.74 3.45
CA THR A 91 8.37 2.79 3.06
C THR A 91 7.75 3.62 1.94
N VAL A 92 7.75 4.96 1.87
CA VAL A 92 8.29 6.08 2.65
C VAL A 92 7.53 7.32 2.15
N LYS A 93 7.09 8.23 3.05
CA LYS A 93 6.98 9.66 2.68
C LYS A 93 8.04 10.43 3.45
N ARG A 94 9.09 10.80 2.72
CA ARG A 94 10.20 11.64 3.15
C ARG A 94 9.78 13.08 2.94
N GLU A 95 9.63 13.86 4.00
CA GLU A 95 9.71 15.33 3.90
C GLU A 95 10.26 15.97 5.18
N THR A 96 11.45 16.54 5.00
CA THR A 96 12.07 17.69 5.69
C THR A 96 12.47 17.62 7.17
N ALA A 97 13.80 17.70 7.36
CA ALA A 97 14.44 18.14 8.59
C ALA A 97 13.95 19.53 9.03
N LYS A 98 13.55 19.67 10.30
CA LYS A 98 13.75 20.86 11.14
C LYS A 98 13.47 20.57 12.61
N THR A 99 14.51 20.78 13.41
CA THR A 99 14.52 21.34 14.78
C THR A 99 13.70 20.65 15.87
N PHE A 100 14.42 19.99 16.77
CA PHE A 100 13.99 19.74 18.14
C PHE A 100 13.58 21.07 18.80
N SER A 101 12.31 21.22 19.14
CA SER A 101 11.88 22.11 20.20
C SER A 101 10.94 21.33 21.10
N ALA A 102 11.37 21.20 22.35
CA ALA A 102 10.56 20.65 23.43
C ALA A 102 9.25 21.45 23.52
N VAL A 103 8.12 20.77 23.32
CA VAL A 103 6.81 21.32 23.61
C VAL A 103 6.22 20.49 24.74
N GLN A 104 6.08 21.13 25.90
CA GLN A 104 5.30 20.65 27.04
C GLN A 104 3.88 20.31 26.55
N MET A 105 3.45 19.06 26.68
CA MET A 105 2.05 18.69 26.40
C MET A 105 1.21 18.76 27.68
N PRO A 106 -0.03 19.30 27.61
CA PRO A 106 -1.05 19.04 28.61
C PRO A 106 -1.32 17.54 28.65
N ARG A 107 -1.45 16.93 29.84
CA ARG A 107 -1.90 15.55 30.00
C ARG A 107 -3.36 15.46 29.55
N GLU A 108 -3.58 15.32 28.26
CA GLU A 108 -4.84 14.80 27.74
C GLU A 108 -4.85 13.29 27.97
N ASN A 109 -5.98 12.79 28.48
CA ASN A 109 -6.19 11.38 28.72
C ASN A 109 -6.00 10.61 27.42
N PHE A 110 -4.80 10.04 27.22
CA PHE A 110 -4.56 9.01 26.24
C PHE A 110 -5.46 7.83 26.60
N THR A 111 -6.68 7.84 26.07
CA THR A 111 -7.41 6.60 25.88
C THR A 111 -6.47 5.77 25.03
N ALA A 112 -5.87 4.73 25.63
CA ALA A 112 -4.82 3.96 24.99
C ALA A 112 -5.25 3.66 23.55
N PRO A 113 -4.44 3.97 22.53
CA PRO A 113 -4.82 3.68 21.17
C PRO A 113 -5.22 2.22 21.13
N VAL A 114 -6.41 1.94 20.60
CA VAL A 114 -6.92 0.58 20.43
C VAL A 114 -6.05 -0.06 19.35
N LEU A 115 -4.88 -0.55 19.78
CA LEU A 115 -3.90 -1.19 18.92
C LEU A 115 -4.38 -2.60 18.65
N ASN A 116 -4.17 -3.07 17.42
CA ASN A 116 -4.52 -4.43 17.07
C ASN A 116 -3.58 -5.40 17.84
N PRO A 117 -4.13 -6.30 18.69
CA PRO A 117 -3.35 -7.14 19.59
C PRO A 117 -2.46 -8.16 18.86
N LYS A 118 -2.65 -8.37 17.55
CA LYS A 118 -1.78 -9.22 16.74
C LYS A 118 -0.40 -8.61 16.49
N TYR A 119 -0.20 -7.31 16.70
CA TYR A 119 1.05 -6.61 16.41
C TYR A 119 1.83 -6.34 17.71
N THR A 120 2.63 -7.32 18.11
CA THR A 120 3.52 -7.25 19.28
C THR A 120 4.95 -7.56 18.85
N PHE A 121 5.95 -7.29 19.71
CA PHE A 121 7.34 -7.67 19.44
C PHE A 121 7.50 -9.20 19.24
N ASP A 122 6.65 -10.00 19.89
CA ASP A 122 6.69 -11.46 19.81
C ASP A 122 6.29 -11.99 18.42
N THR A 123 5.37 -11.31 17.74
CA THR A 123 4.90 -11.68 16.40
C THR A 123 5.69 -10.98 15.28
N PHE A 124 6.72 -10.21 15.61
CA PHE A 124 7.50 -9.45 14.64
C PHE A 124 8.59 -10.32 13.98
N VAL A 125 8.61 -10.35 12.64
CA VAL A 125 9.57 -11.16 11.87
C VAL A 125 10.93 -10.44 11.80
N VAL A 126 11.95 -11.00 12.46
CA VAL A 126 13.31 -10.47 12.48
C VAL A 126 14.20 -11.19 11.46
N GLY A 127 14.80 -10.43 10.53
CA GLY A 127 15.82 -10.84 9.58
C GLY A 127 17.13 -10.06 9.74
N ASN A 128 18.12 -10.34 8.89
CA ASN A 128 19.45 -9.72 9.01
C ASN A 128 19.40 -8.18 8.88
N SER A 129 18.50 -7.66 8.04
CA SER A 129 18.38 -6.23 7.75
C SER A 129 17.65 -5.42 8.83
N ASN A 130 16.86 -6.05 9.72
CA ASN A 130 16.06 -5.36 10.73
C ASN A 130 16.42 -5.71 12.19
N ARG A 131 17.39 -6.63 12.40
CA ARG A 131 17.82 -7.09 13.72
C ARG A 131 18.26 -5.95 14.64
N PHE A 132 19.00 -4.98 14.12
CA PHE A 132 19.48 -3.85 14.90
C PHE A 132 18.33 -2.94 15.36
N ALA A 133 17.39 -2.62 14.47
CA ALA A 133 16.23 -1.80 14.78
C ALA A 133 15.28 -2.49 15.77
N HIS A 134 15.08 -3.80 15.63
CA HIS A 134 14.30 -4.60 16.58
C HIS A 134 14.93 -4.58 17.98
N ALA A 135 16.24 -4.81 18.09
CA ALA A 135 16.95 -4.79 19.36
C ALA A 135 16.93 -3.41 20.03
N ALA A 136 17.12 -2.33 19.26
CA ALA A 136 17.05 -0.97 19.78
C ALA A 136 15.65 -0.62 20.30
N SER A 137 14.61 -0.99 19.54
CA SER A 137 13.21 -0.71 19.92
C SER A 137 12.80 -1.50 21.16
N LEU A 138 13.21 -2.76 21.26
CA LEU A 138 12.96 -3.60 22.43
C LEU A 138 13.64 -3.03 23.68
N ALA A 139 14.91 -2.63 23.58
CA ALA A 139 15.65 -2.07 24.72
C ALA A 139 15.01 -0.80 25.29
N VAL A 140 14.48 0.06 24.42
CA VAL A 140 13.76 1.29 24.84
C VAL A 140 12.40 0.95 25.46
N ALA A 141 11.70 -0.05 24.93
CA ALA A 141 10.43 -0.52 25.47
C ALA A 141 10.58 -1.16 26.86
N GLU A 142 11.67 -1.90 27.09
CA GLU A 142 11.96 -2.55 28.38
C GLU A 142 12.52 -1.60 29.43
N ALA A 143 13.29 -0.58 29.02
CA ALA A 143 13.91 0.40 29.90
C ALA A 143 13.55 1.84 29.51
N PRO A 144 12.26 2.24 29.65
CA PRO A 144 11.85 3.59 29.31
C PRO A 144 12.63 4.60 30.17
N ALA A 145 13.17 5.63 29.50
CA ALA A 145 13.93 6.75 30.09
C ALA A 145 15.35 6.46 30.63
N LYS A 146 15.98 5.31 30.33
CA LYS A 146 17.38 5.03 30.75
C LYS A 146 18.40 4.96 29.61
N ALA A 147 17.99 4.71 28.38
CA ALA A 147 18.88 4.63 27.22
C ALA A 147 18.45 5.70 26.20
N TYR A 148 19.04 6.89 26.33
CA TYR A 148 19.06 7.93 25.31
C TYR A 148 20.52 8.37 25.14
#